data_AF-A0A2P2LZH6-F1
#
_entry.id   AF-A0A2P2LZH6-F1
#
_cell.length_a   1.000
_cell.length_b   1.000
_cell.length_c   1.000
_cell.angle_alpha   90.00
_cell.angle_beta   90.00
_cell.angle_gamma   90.00
#
_symmetry.space_group_name_H-M   'P 1'
#
loop_
_entity.id
_entity.type
_entity.pdbx_description
1 polymer ?
#
loop_
_entity_poly.entity_id
_entity_poly.type
_entity_poly.pdbx_seq_one_letter_code
_entity_poly.pdbx_strand_id
1 'polypeptide(L)'
;MSATGTRIETYEDFVKVHGLLLASSGLPTSLYGRLFEKLSREEFDGGSHFQVEPCEERRQRRLVFTSQSMPMESDIFLVDHAWSFRLSDAYQQVDSHSCCCS
;
A
#
# COMPACT_ATOMS: atom_id res chain seq x y z
N MET A 1 14.29 -27.16 11.22
CA MET A 1 14.99 -25.91 11.61
C MET A 1 14.02 -24.78 11.39
N SER A 2 13.36 -24.33 12.46
CA SER A 2 12.36 -23.26 12.38
C SER A 2 13.10 -21.94 12.19
N ALA A 3 12.84 -21.23 11.09
CA ALA A 3 13.30 -19.86 10.94
C ALA A 3 12.59 -19.02 12.01
N THR A 4 13.25 -18.79 13.13
CA THR A 4 12.84 -17.77 14.10
C THR A 4 12.92 -16.43 13.37
N GLY A 5 11.77 -15.93 12.93
CA GLY A 5 11.66 -14.65 12.25
C GLY A 5 12.32 -13.58 13.12
N THR A 6 13.46 -13.07 12.67
CA THR A 6 14.17 -12.02 13.38
C THR A 6 13.27 -10.78 13.34
N ARG A 7 12.81 -10.33 14.52
CA ARG A 7 12.01 -9.11 14.63
C ARG A 7 12.88 -7.95 14.10
N ILE A 8 12.36 -7.22 13.13
CA ILE A 8 13.03 -6.05 12.57
C ILE A 8 12.76 -4.89 13.52
N GLU A 9 13.79 -4.41 14.21
CA GLU A 9 13.68 -3.33 15.20
C GLU A 9 14.42 -2.06 14.78
N THR A 10 15.42 -2.20 13.92
CA THR A 10 16.27 -1.10 13.46
C THR A 10 16.14 -0.89 11.95
N TYR A 11 16.50 0.31 11.50
CA TYR A 11 16.59 0.62 10.09
C TYR A 11 17.63 -0.26 9.38
N GLU A 12 18.74 -0.56 10.05
CA GLU A 12 19.79 -1.43 9.53
C GLU A 12 19.27 -2.85 9.30
N ASP A 13 18.50 -3.40 10.24
CA ASP A 13 17.84 -4.71 10.08
C ASP A 13 16.86 -4.68 8.91
N PHE A 14 16.08 -3.61 8.79
CA PHE A 14 15.11 -3.42 7.72
C PHE A 14 15.78 -3.45 6.34
N VAL A 15 16.84 -2.66 6.15
CA VAL A 15 17.60 -2.65 4.89
C VAL A 15 18.30 -3.98 4.64
N LYS A 16 18.83 -4.63 5.67
CA LYS A 16 19.49 -5.93 5.53
C LYS A 16 18.52 -7.03 5.10
N VAL A 17 17.32 -7.07 5.66
CA VAL A 17 16.30 -8.08 5.36
C VAL A 17 15.57 -7.77 4.04
N HIS A 18 15.27 -6.51 3.77
CA HIS A 18 14.42 -6.10 2.64
C HIS A 18 15.18 -5.40 1.50
N GLY A 19 16.51 -5.28 1.56
CA GLY A 19 17.31 -4.50 0.60
C GLY A 19 17.06 -4.84 -0.86
N LEU A 20 16.88 -6.13 -1.19
CA LEU A 20 16.55 -6.56 -2.55
C LEU A 20 15.16 -6.07 -3.00
N LEU A 21 14.16 -6.16 -2.11
CA LEU A 21 12.80 -5.70 -2.39
C LEU A 21 12.75 -4.18 -2.52
N LEU A 22 13.45 -3.46 -1.65
CA LEU A 22 13.61 -2.02 -1.72
C LEU A 22 14.24 -1.59 -3.04
N ALA A 23 15.36 -2.21 -3.45
CA ALA A 23 15.99 -1.93 -4.74
C ALA A 23 15.08 -2.22 -5.94
N SER A 24 14.27 -3.28 -5.84
CA SER A 24 13.33 -3.68 -6.91
C SER A 24 12.07 -2.82 -6.95
N SER A 25 11.75 -2.09 -5.87
CA SER A 25 10.55 -1.27 -5.75
C SER A 25 10.61 0.04 -6.57
N GLY A 26 11.80 0.44 -7.01
CA GLY A 26 12.01 1.73 -7.67
C GLY A 26 11.89 2.94 -6.74
N LEU A 27 11.81 2.72 -5.42
CA LEU A 27 11.78 3.80 -4.44
C LEU A 27 13.15 4.49 -4.32
N PRO A 28 13.20 5.82 -4.26
CA PRO A 28 14.40 6.55 -3.90
C PRO A 28 14.94 6.09 -2.55
N THR A 29 16.26 5.91 -2.45
CA THR A 29 16.91 5.46 -1.20
C THR A 29 16.70 6.44 -0.03
N SER A 30 16.52 7.73 -0.34
CA SER A 30 16.16 8.77 0.64
C SER A 30 14.83 8.49 1.36
N LEU A 31 13.92 7.72 0.76
CA LEU A 31 12.62 7.39 1.33
C LEU A 31 12.60 6.09 2.14
N TYR A 32 13.68 5.30 2.14
CA TYR A 32 13.70 4.01 2.85
C TYR A 32 13.54 4.20 4.37
N GLY A 33 14.19 5.21 4.94
CA GLY A 33 14.04 5.54 6.35
C GLY A 33 12.60 5.92 6.70
N ARG A 34 11.96 6.73 5.84
CA ARG A 34 10.57 7.14 6.03
C ARG A 34 9.59 5.97 5.91
N LEU A 35 9.82 5.07 4.96
CA LEU A 35 9.06 3.83 4.82
C LEU A 35 9.18 2.98 6.09
N PHE A 36 10.40 2.80 6.59
CA PHE A 36 10.65 2.06 7.82
C PHE A 36 9.89 2.67 9.00
N GLU A 37 10.00 3.99 9.23
CA GLU A 37 9.29 4.67 10.32
C GLU A 37 7.77 4.46 10.25
N LYS A 38 7.18 4.62 9.06
CA LYS A 38 5.74 4.42 8.87
C LYS A 38 5.31 2.98 9.09
N LEU A 39 6.08 2.00 8.60
CA LEU A 39 5.81 0.58 8.84
C LEU A 39 5.95 0.19 10.32
N SER A 40 6.98 0.70 11.00
CA SER A 40 7.19 0.44 12.43
C SER A 40 6.11 1.03 13.32
N ARG A 41 5.44 2.10 12.87
CA ARG A 41 4.34 2.77 13.58
C ARG A 41 2.95 2.36 13.10
N GLU A 42 2.86 1.51 12.08
CA GLU A 42 1.59 1.16 11.42
C GLU A 42 0.83 2.43 10.95
N GLU A 43 1.56 3.40 10.40
CA GLU A 43 1.01 4.68 9.94
C GLU A 43 0.55 4.59 8.47
N PHE A 44 -0.75 4.40 8.26
CA PHE A 44 -1.40 4.27 6.95
C PHE A 44 -2.07 5.57 6.50
N ASP A 45 -1.27 6.50 6.01
CA ASP A 45 -1.67 7.89 5.73
C ASP A 45 -2.19 8.14 4.31
N GLY A 46 -2.24 7.12 3.44
CA GLY A 46 -2.68 7.30 2.05
C GLY A 46 -4.08 7.89 1.90
N GLY A 47 -5.01 7.56 2.82
CA GLY A 47 -6.38 8.08 2.78
C GLY A 47 -6.51 9.58 3.11
N SER A 48 -5.52 10.17 3.77
CA SER A 48 -5.49 11.61 4.06
C SER A 48 -5.02 12.44 2.87
N HIS A 49 -4.24 11.83 1.97
CA HIS A 49 -3.62 12.50 0.83
C HIS A 49 -4.25 12.15 -0.53
N PHE A 50 -4.96 11.03 -0.61
CA PHE A 50 -5.58 10.55 -1.83
C PHE A 50 -7.02 10.13 -1.61
N GLN A 51 -7.87 10.48 -2.56
CA GLN A 51 -9.26 10.05 -2.61
C GLN A 51 -9.53 9.32 -3.93
N VAL A 52 -10.37 8.29 -3.88
CA VAL A 52 -10.88 7.65 -5.10
C VAL A 52 -12.15 8.36 -5.51
N GLU A 53 -12.13 9.00 -6.68
CA GLU A 53 -13.31 9.58 -7.30
C GLU A 53 -14.03 8.51 -8.15
N PRO A 54 -15.32 8.26 -7.88
CA PRO A 54 -16.12 7.39 -8.73
C PRO A 54 -16.40 8.10 -10.06
N CYS A 55 -15.99 7.50 -11.17
CA CYS A 55 -16.32 8.00 -12.50
C CYS A 55 -17.66 7.40 -12.95
N GLU A 56 -18.56 8.26 -13.47
CA GLU A 56 -19.90 7.88 -13.97
C GLU A 56 -19.82 6.79 -15.06
N GLU A 57 -18.73 6.75 -15.84
CA GLU A 57 -18.43 5.69 -16.80
C GLU A 57 -17.78 4.47 -16.11
N ARG A 58 -18.64 3.71 -15.41
CA ARG A 58 -18.60 2.33 -14.86
C ARG A 58 -17.35 1.42 -14.83
N ARG A 59 -16.14 1.83 -15.21
CA ARG A 59 -14.91 1.01 -15.13
C ARG A 59 -13.63 1.76 -14.74
N GLN A 60 -13.66 3.07 -14.54
CA GLN A 60 -12.47 3.82 -14.14
C GLN A 60 -12.60 4.39 -12.72
N ARG A 61 -11.66 4.01 -11.85
CA ARG A 61 -11.44 4.63 -10.55
C ARG A 61 -10.30 5.62 -10.72
N ARG A 62 -10.54 6.92 -10.51
CA ARG A 62 -9.50 7.94 -10.59
C ARG A 62 -8.97 8.21 -9.19
N LEU A 63 -7.65 8.18 -9.04
CA LEU A 63 -7.00 8.64 -7.81
C LEU A 63 -6.86 10.17 -7.91
N VAL A 64 -7.42 10.87 -6.94
CA VAL A 64 -7.37 12.34 -6.84
C VAL A 64 -6.43 12.70 -5.71
N PHE A 65 -5.49 13.58 -6.00
CA PHE A 65 -4.56 14.11 -5.02
C PHE A 65 -5.22 15.27 -4.26
N THR A 66 -5.22 15.22 -2.93
CA THR A 66 -5.92 16.19 -2.08
C THR A 66 -5.01 17.29 -1.53
N SER A 67 -3.68 17.14 -1.63
CA SER A 67 -2.76 18.17 -1.10
C SER A 67 -2.44 19.25 -2.14
N GLN A 68 -2.10 20.46 -1.68
CA GLN A 68 -1.92 21.62 -2.55
C GLN A 68 -0.68 21.55 -3.46
N SER A 69 0.39 20.88 -3.02
CA SER A 69 1.64 20.70 -3.77
C SER A 69 2.46 19.58 -3.15
N MET A 70 3.14 18.77 -3.98
CA MET A 70 4.08 17.75 -3.51
C MET A 70 5.34 17.77 -4.38
N PRO A 71 6.51 18.08 -3.81
CA PRO A 71 7.77 18.00 -4.52
C PRO A 71 8.09 16.56 -4.96
N MET A 72 8.98 16.44 -5.94
CA MET A 72 9.47 15.13 -6.38
C MET A 72 10.20 14.42 -5.23
N GLU A 73 9.90 13.12 -5.06
CA GLU A 73 10.55 12.24 -4.07
C GLU A 73 10.48 12.75 -2.62
N SER A 74 9.46 13.54 -2.26
CA SER A 74 9.34 14.11 -0.92
C SER A 74 8.69 13.17 0.11
N ASP A 75 7.91 12.19 -0.34
CA ASP A 75 7.08 11.36 0.56
C ASP A 75 6.79 9.97 -0.01
N ILE A 76 6.35 9.08 0.87
CA ILE A 76 5.85 7.73 0.58
C ILE A 76 4.59 7.49 1.41
N PHE A 77 3.51 7.01 0.81
CA PHE A 77 2.22 6.85 1.49
C PHE A 77 1.84 5.39 1.61
N LEU A 78 1.42 4.97 2.80
CA LEU A 78 1.01 3.60 3.05
C LEU A 78 -0.51 3.48 2.97
N VAL A 79 -0.98 2.42 2.31
CA VAL A 79 -2.40 2.08 2.19
C VAL A 79 -2.58 0.67 2.73
N ASP A 80 -3.55 0.49 3.61
CA ASP A 80 -3.92 -0.81 4.11
C ASP A 80 -4.85 -1.56 3.14
N HIS A 81 -4.65 -2.88 3.02
CA HIS A 81 -5.43 -3.74 2.14
C HIS A 81 -6.89 -3.92 2.60
N ALA A 82 -7.18 -3.84 3.90
CA ALA A 82 -8.54 -3.95 4.41
C ALA A 82 -9.33 -2.63 4.24
N TRP A 83 -8.67 -1.48 4.29
CA TRP A 83 -9.32 -0.18 4.07
C TRP A 83 -9.56 0.12 2.58
N SER A 84 -8.67 -0.32 1.69
CA SER A 84 -8.87 -0.18 0.24
C SER A 84 -9.98 -1.10 -0.32
N PHE A 85 -10.46 -2.06 0.48
CA PHE A 85 -11.61 -2.91 0.14
C PHE A 85 -12.91 -2.26 0.60
N ARG A 86 -13.65 -1.65 -0.33
CA ARG A 86 -15.03 -1.24 -0.03
C ARG A 86 -15.92 -2.48 -0.02
N LEU A 87 -16.65 -2.70 1.08
CA LEU A 87 -17.66 -3.76 1.25
C LEU A 87 -18.68 -3.84 0.08
N SER A 88 -18.86 -2.76 -0.68
CA SER A 88 -19.65 -2.72 -1.90
C SER A 88 -19.13 -3.64 -3.01
N ASP A 89 -17.81 -3.85 -3.10
CA ASP A 89 -17.17 -4.73 -4.11
C ASP A 89 -17.13 -6.20 -3.63
N ALA A 90 -17.28 -6.45 -2.33
CA ALA A 90 -17.26 -7.79 -1.74
C ALA A 90 -18.42 -8.65 -2.24
N TYR A 91 -19.62 -8.09 -2.31
CA TYR A 91 -20.81 -8.82 -2.76
C TYR A 91 -20.73 -9.26 -4.23
N GLN A 92 -20.10 -8.47 -5.10
CA GLN A 92 -20.00 -8.81 -6.53
C GLN A 92 -18.97 -9.92 -6.84
N GLN A 93 -17.99 -10.15 -5.97
CA GLN A 93 -16.98 -11.21 -6.18
C GLN A 93 -17.47 -12.61 -5.77
N VAL A 94 -18.41 -12.70 -4.81
CA VAL A 94 -18.99 -13.99 -4.39
C VAL A 94 -20.04 -14.49 -5.38
N ASP A 95 -20.78 -13.59 -6.03
CA ASP A 95 -21.79 -13.95 -7.06
C ASP A 95 -21.18 -14.42 -8.39
N SER A 96 -19.88 -14.24 -8.59
CA SER A 96 -19.19 -14.69 -9.81
C SER A 96 -18.69 -16.14 -9.76
N HIS A 97 -18.88 -16.85 -8.64
CA HIS A 97 -18.51 -18.27 -8.49
C HIS A 97 -19.71 -19.23 -8.43
N SER A 98 -20.94 -18.74 -8.59
CA SER A 98 -22.15 -19.54 -8.65
C SER A 98 -22.58 -19.81 -10.10
N CYS A 99 -21.75 -20.52 -10.87
CA CYS A 99 -22.18 -21.46 -11.94
C CYS A 99 -20.97 -21.94 -12.77
N CYS A 100 -20.40 -23.08 -12.39
CA CYS A 100 -19.76 -24.01 -13.33
C CYS A 100 -19.61 -25.39 -12.64
N CYS A 101 -20.74 -26.07 -12.42
CA CYS A 101 -20.76 -27.53 -12.38
C CYS A 101 -21.79 -27.96 -13.42
N SER A 102 -21.29 -28.39 -14.57
CA SER A 102 -22.03 -29.11 -15.62
C SER A 102 -22.54 -30.46 -15.12
#